data_AF-A0A7Y3BUX5-F1
#
_entry.id   AF-A0A7Y3BUX5-F1
#
_cell.length_a   1.000
_cell.length_b   1.000
_cell.length_c   1.000
_cell.angle_alpha   90.00
_cell.angle_beta   90.00
_cell.angle_gamma   90.00
#
_symmetry.space_group_name_H-M   'P 1'
#
loop_
_entity.id
_entity.type
_entity.pdbx_description
1 polymer ?
#
loop_
_entity_poly.entity_id
_entity_poly.type
_entity_poly.pdbx_seq_one_letter_code
_entity_poly.pdbx_strand_id
1 'polypeptide(L)'
;MEWIDRHDSWRTAASVPAPEEQDDFAEEPPPFQHTPFTRKLLQALSGSLDRMVEQGELELDPDRKEALLIELVTAGSDARSVKHMLKKLTSTLVDSEHVEEIYPTDDQIQDRLKEDLGG
;
A
#
# COMPACT_ATOMS: atom_id res chain seq x y z
N MET A 1 14.33 -46.94 -51.36
CA MET A 1 13.34 -46.89 -50.27
C MET A 1 14.15 -46.98 -48.98
N GLU A 2 14.58 -45.85 -48.43
CA GLU A 2 13.85 -44.87 -47.61
C GLU A 2 14.15 -45.11 -46.13
N TRP A 3 14.35 -43.99 -45.42
CA TRP A 3 14.65 -43.79 -43.99
C TRP A 3 16.14 -43.81 -43.61
N ILE A 4 16.67 -42.88 -42.81
CA ILE A 4 16.23 -41.68 -42.07
C ILE A 4 17.56 -40.94 -41.76
N ASP A 5 17.57 -39.61 -41.61
CA ASP A 5 18.08 -38.91 -40.41
C ASP A 5 18.49 -37.45 -40.69
N ARG A 6 17.79 -36.58 -39.95
CA ARG A 6 18.30 -35.42 -39.21
C ARG A 6 18.73 -34.10 -39.88
N HIS A 7 18.03 -33.10 -39.35
CA HIS A 7 18.51 -31.83 -38.76
C HIS A 7 18.46 -30.59 -39.63
N ASP A 8 17.30 -29.92 -39.51
CA ASP A 8 17.15 -28.49 -39.22
C ASP A 8 18.44 -27.68 -39.18
N SER A 9 18.68 -27.02 -40.31
CA SER A 9 19.67 -25.98 -40.49
C SER A 9 19.14 -24.66 -39.92
N TRP A 10 19.12 -24.52 -38.58
CA TRP A 10 18.94 -23.22 -37.94
C TRP A 10 20.23 -22.85 -37.18
N ARG A 11 21.20 -22.30 -37.90
CA ARG A 11 22.35 -21.64 -37.29
C ARG A 11 22.61 -20.30 -37.95
N THR A 12 21.95 -19.28 -37.40
CA THR A 12 22.57 -17.99 -37.04
C THR A 12 21.60 -17.25 -36.13
N ALA A 13 21.57 -17.64 -34.85
CA ALA A 13 21.08 -16.75 -33.81
C ALA A 13 22.20 -15.73 -33.56
N ALA A 14 21.93 -14.45 -33.83
CA ALA A 14 22.78 -13.37 -33.36
C ALA A 14 22.89 -13.50 -31.83
N SER A 15 24.10 -13.64 -31.31
CA SER A 15 24.34 -13.63 -29.87
C SER A 15 23.97 -12.26 -29.33
N VAL A 16 22.76 -12.16 -28.77
CA VAL A 16 22.39 -11.05 -27.90
C VAL A 16 23.14 -11.28 -26.59
N PRO A 17 24.05 -10.39 -26.15
CA PRO A 17 24.61 -10.52 -24.82
C PRO A 17 23.45 -10.46 -23.82
N ALA A 18 23.44 -11.39 -22.86
CA ALA A 18 22.51 -11.33 -21.74
C ALA A 18 22.66 -9.95 -21.09
N PRO A 19 21.57 -9.22 -20.79
CA PRO A 19 21.70 -8.02 -19.98
C PRO A 19 22.40 -8.45 -18.70
N GLU A 20 23.56 -7.83 -18.45
CA GLU A 20 24.30 -7.97 -17.21
C GLU A 20 23.29 -7.82 -16.08
N GLU A 21 23.34 -8.74 -15.11
CA GLU A 21 22.55 -8.66 -13.88
C GLU A 21 22.93 -7.33 -13.21
N GLN A 22 22.21 -6.26 -13.58
CA GLN A 22 22.11 -5.06 -12.80
C GLN A 22 21.49 -5.57 -11.51
N ASP A 23 22.34 -5.71 -10.50
CA ASP A 23 21.94 -5.68 -9.10
C ASP A 23 20.99 -4.49 -8.99
N ASP A 24 19.68 -4.76 -9.11
CA ASP A 24 18.62 -3.86 -8.73
C ASP A 24 18.81 -3.73 -7.22
N PHE A 25 19.77 -2.91 -6.81
CA PHE A 25 19.81 -2.31 -5.50
C PHE A 25 18.45 -1.65 -5.38
N ALA A 26 17.50 -2.35 -4.76
CA ALA A 26 16.23 -1.79 -4.38
C ALA A 26 16.62 -0.62 -3.47
N GLU A 27 16.68 0.58 -4.05
CA GLU A 27 16.95 1.79 -3.31
C GLU A 27 15.96 1.78 -2.16
N GLU A 28 16.49 1.78 -0.93
CA GLU A 28 15.66 1.91 0.26
C GLU A 28 14.69 3.07 0.00
N PRO A 29 13.37 2.84 0.13
CA PRO A 29 12.41 3.87 -0.23
C PRO A 29 12.77 5.15 0.52
N PRO A 30 12.74 6.31 -0.16
CA PRO A 30 13.16 7.56 0.45
C PRO A 30 12.38 7.77 1.75
N PRO A 31 13.01 8.36 2.78
CA PRO A 31 12.35 8.57 4.06
C PRO A 31 11.05 9.35 3.85
N PHE A 32 10.03 8.99 4.64
CA PHE A 32 8.70 9.58 4.55
C PHE A 32 8.75 11.12 4.58
N GLN A 33 8.31 11.77 3.51
CA GLN A 33 8.40 13.23 3.39
C GLN A 33 7.19 13.91 4.06
N HIS A 34 7.47 14.66 5.12
CA HIS A 34 6.47 15.46 5.85
C HIS A 34 6.10 16.76 5.12
N THR A 35 5.46 16.64 3.95
CA THR A 35 4.76 17.75 3.30
C THR A 35 3.69 18.35 4.23
N PRO A 36 3.24 19.61 4.03
CA PRO A 36 2.13 20.16 4.80
C PRO A 36 0.85 19.34 4.68
N PHE A 37 0.61 18.72 3.52
CA PHE A 37 -0.53 17.84 3.29
C PHE A 37 -0.42 16.55 4.11
N THR A 38 0.71 15.85 4.02
CA THR A 38 0.91 14.58 4.75
C THR A 38 0.91 14.77 6.26
N ARG A 39 1.40 15.92 6.77
CA ARG A 39 1.27 16.28 8.20
C ARG A 39 -0.19 16.43 8.65
N LYS A 40 -1.01 17.11 7.85
CA LYS A 40 -2.44 17.26 8.15
C LYS A 40 -3.18 15.93 8.09
N LEU A 41 -2.88 15.11 7.09
CA LEU A 41 -3.45 13.78 6.94
C LEU A 41 -3.10 12.89 8.14
N LEU A 42 -1.83 12.88 8.56
CA LEU A 42 -1.37 12.15 9.75
C LEU A 42 -2.12 12.58 11.01
N GLN A 43 -2.24 13.88 11.26
CA GLN A 43 -2.96 14.39 12.43
C GLN A 43 -4.44 13.99 12.43
N ALA A 44 -5.09 14.08 11.28
CA ALA A 44 -6.51 13.75 11.16
C ALA A 44 -6.74 12.24 11.32
N LEU A 45 -5.89 11.40 10.71
CA LEU A 45 -5.93 9.94 10.87
C LEU A 45 -5.64 9.51 12.30
N SER A 46 -4.65 10.12 12.98
CA SER A 46 -4.38 9.82 14.39
C SER A 46 -5.61 10.06 15.25
N GLY A 47 -6.29 11.20 15.07
CA GLY A 47 -7.51 11.50 15.82
C GLY A 47 -8.68 10.58 15.44
N SER A 48 -8.78 10.15 14.20
CA SER A 48 -9.80 9.19 13.75
C SER A 48 -9.59 7.82 14.41
N LEU A 49 -8.37 7.28 14.37
CA LEU A 49 -8.02 6.02 15.02
C LEU A 49 -8.28 6.06 16.52
N ASP A 50 -7.91 7.15 17.20
CA ASP A 50 -8.20 7.33 18.63
C ASP A 50 -9.71 7.20 18.91
N ARG A 51 -10.55 7.88 18.12
CA ARG A 51 -12.00 7.80 18.27
C ARG A 51 -12.55 6.41 17.97
N MET A 52 -12.01 5.71 16.97
CA MET A 52 -12.44 4.35 16.62
C MET A 52 -12.10 3.37 17.76
N VAL A 53 -10.91 3.47 18.35
CA VAL A 53 -10.51 2.68 19.52
C VAL A 53 -11.39 3.01 20.73
N GLU A 54 -11.60 4.29 21.03
CA GLU A 54 -12.43 4.74 22.15
C GLU A 54 -13.89 4.26 22.05
N GLN A 55 -14.39 4.10 20.83
CA GLN A 55 -15.75 3.62 20.58
C GLN A 55 -15.85 2.10 20.45
N GLY A 56 -14.73 1.39 20.55
CA GLY A 56 -14.68 -0.07 20.39
C GLY A 56 -14.95 -0.53 18.97
N GLU A 57 -14.68 0.31 17.97
CA GLU A 57 -14.81 -0.02 16.55
C GLU A 57 -13.59 -0.79 16.03
N LEU A 58 -12.41 -0.58 16.61
CA LEU A 58 -11.20 -1.33 16.27
C LEU A 58 -10.37 -1.61 17.52
N GLU A 59 -9.64 -2.73 17.51
CA GLU A 59 -8.63 -3.07 18.51
C GLU A 59 -7.23 -2.83 17.92
N LEU A 60 -6.45 -1.98 18.60
CA LEU A 60 -5.12 -1.55 18.18
C LEU A 60 -4.20 -1.44 19.39
N ASP A 61 -3.08 -2.16 19.32
CA ASP A 61 -1.97 -2.00 20.27
C ASP A 61 -1.39 -0.57 20.14
N PRO A 62 -1.32 0.21 21.25
CA PRO A 62 -0.72 1.54 21.24
C PRO A 62 0.69 1.59 20.65
N ASP A 63 1.50 0.53 20.81
CA ASP A 63 2.87 0.47 20.30
C ASP A 63 2.91 0.32 18.77
N ARG A 64 1.82 -0.14 18.14
CA ARG A 64 1.71 -0.33 16.69
C ARG A 64 1.05 0.85 15.97
N LYS A 65 0.43 1.76 16.71
CA LYS A 65 -0.31 2.90 16.15
C LYS A 65 0.54 3.76 15.21
N GLU A 66 1.79 4.04 15.57
CA GLU A 66 2.67 4.87 14.73
C GLU A 66 2.96 4.20 13.39
N ALA A 67 3.21 2.89 13.39
CA ALA A 67 3.47 2.13 12.16
C ALA A 67 2.24 2.13 11.23
N LEU A 68 1.05 1.89 11.80
CA LEU A 68 -0.23 1.99 11.08
C LEU A 68 -0.45 3.38 10.49
N LEU A 69 -0.14 4.45 11.24
CA LEU A 69 -0.28 5.82 10.74
C LEU A 69 0.63 6.10 9.55
N ILE A 70 1.88 5.63 9.59
CA ILE A 70 2.82 5.77 8.47
C ILE A 70 2.27 5.03 7.24
N GLU A 71 1.76 3.81 7.41
CA GLU A 71 1.16 3.00 6.34
C GLU A 71 -0.03 3.73 5.70
N LEU A 72 -0.99 4.17 6.51
CA LEU A 72 -2.20 4.87 6.05
C LEU A 72 -1.87 6.19 5.34
N VAL A 73 -0.96 6.99 5.89
CA VAL A 73 -0.59 8.27 5.26
C VAL A 73 0.15 8.02 3.95
N THR A 74 1.00 7.00 3.87
CA THR A 74 1.67 6.60 2.63
C THR A 74 0.64 6.22 1.57
N ALA A 75 -0.30 5.33 1.92
CA ALA A 75 -1.37 4.90 1.03
C ALA A 75 -2.26 6.07 0.55
N GLY A 76 -2.67 6.93 1.48
CA GLY A 76 -3.53 8.07 1.22
C GLY A 76 -2.86 9.18 0.40
N SER A 77 -1.56 9.41 0.60
CA SER A 77 -0.81 10.48 -0.09
C SER A 77 -0.68 10.29 -1.60
N ASP A 78 -0.71 9.03 -2.06
CA ASP A 78 -0.66 8.63 -3.46
C ASP A 78 -2.05 8.66 -4.16
N ALA A 79 -3.10 9.11 -3.46
CA ALA A 79 -4.43 9.11 -4.03
C ALA A 79 -4.69 10.27 -5.01
N ARG A 80 -5.18 9.93 -6.21
CA ARG A 80 -5.60 10.90 -7.25
C ARG A 80 -6.88 11.71 -6.97
N SER A 81 -7.63 11.39 -5.91
CA SER A 81 -8.85 12.10 -5.51
C SER A 81 -9.28 11.73 -4.09
N VAL A 82 -10.15 12.53 -3.47
CA VAL A 82 -10.69 12.24 -2.12
C VAL A 82 -11.38 10.88 -2.07
N LYS A 83 -12.25 10.56 -3.04
CA LYS A 83 -12.90 9.25 -3.12
C LYS A 83 -11.89 8.10 -3.23
N HIS A 84 -10.82 8.29 -4.00
CA HIS A 84 -9.76 7.29 -4.12
C HIS A 84 -8.96 7.15 -2.82
N MET A 85 -8.70 8.27 -2.14
CA MET A 85 -8.00 8.32 -0.86
C MET A 85 -8.76 7.53 0.20
N LEU A 86 -10.06 7.80 0.36
CA LEU A 86 -10.91 7.08 1.31
C LEU A 86 -10.89 5.57 1.04
N LYS A 87 -11.02 5.16 -0.23
CA LYS A 87 -10.94 3.75 -0.60
C LYS A 87 -9.58 3.11 -0.25
N LYS A 88 -8.47 3.81 -0.53
CA LYS A 88 -7.12 3.31 -0.19
C LYS A 88 -6.96 3.21 1.33
N LEU A 89 -7.37 4.22 2.09
CA LEU A 89 -7.30 4.23 3.55
C LEU A 89 -8.12 3.10 4.16
N THR A 90 -9.35 2.87 3.70
CA THR A 90 -10.18 1.76 4.18
C THR A 90 -9.54 0.40 3.89
N SER A 91 -9.10 0.15 2.65
CA SER A 91 -8.42 -1.11 2.31
C SER A 91 -7.16 -1.31 3.13
N THR A 92 -6.31 -0.28 3.23
CA THR A 92 -5.09 -0.34 4.04
C THR A 92 -5.38 -0.60 5.52
N LEU A 93 -6.42 0.03 6.10
CA LEU A 93 -6.80 -0.23 7.49
C LEU A 93 -7.26 -1.69 7.69
N VAL A 94 -8.09 -2.20 6.79
CA VAL A 94 -8.64 -3.56 6.85
C VAL A 94 -7.57 -4.63 6.63
N ASP A 95 -6.61 -4.36 5.75
CA ASP A 95 -5.55 -5.29 5.38
C ASP A 95 -4.30 -5.17 6.28
N SER A 96 -4.27 -4.21 7.22
CA SER A 96 -3.07 -3.93 8.03
C SER A 96 -2.85 -4.98 9.11
N GLU A 97 -1.62 -5.48 9.21
CA GLU A 97 -1.17 -6.38 10.29
C GLU A 97 -1.06 -5.70 11.67
N HIS A 98 -1.14 -4.36 11.69
CA HIS A 98 -1.06 -3.57 12.91
C HIS A 98 -2.40 -3.51 13.66
N VAL A 99 -3.51 -3.80 12.99
CA VAL A 99 -4.85 -3.83 13.58
C VAL A 99 -5.16 -5.26 14.01
N GLU A 100 -5.68 -5.43 15.23
CA GLU A 100 -5.99 -6.75 15.79
C GLU A 100 -7.39 -7.23 15.39
N GLU A 101 -8.38 -6.34 15.48
CA GLU A 101 -9.77 -6.63 15.15
C GLU A 101 -10.49 -5.40 14.61
N ILE A 102 -11.41 -5.61 13.68
CA ILE A 102 -12.23 -4.56 13.06
C ILE A 102 -13.68 -5.02 13.07
N TYR A 103 -14.49 -4.28 13.82
CA TYR A 103 -15.92 -4.54 13.95
C TYR A 103 -16.82 -3.87 12.88
N PRO A 104 -16.52 -2.65 12.38
CA PRO A 104 -17.35 -2.01 11.36
C PRO A 104 -17.11 -2.58 9.96
N THR A 105 -18.08 -2.40 9.07
CA THR A 105 -17.92 -2.71 7.64
C THR A 105 -17.08 -1.65 6.93
N ASP A 106 -16.51 -2.00 5.77
CA ASP A 106 -15.76 -1.08 4.92
C ASP A 106 -16.52 0.23 4.64
N ASP A 107 -17.83 0.14 4.37
CA ASP A 107 -18.67 1.32 4.11
C ASP A 107 -18.76 2.23 5.35
N GLN A 108 -18.91 1.64 6.54
CA GLN A 108 -18.95 2.39 7.80
C GLN A 108 -17.59 3.06 8.10
N ILE A 109 -16.48 2.36 7.86
CA ILE A 109 -15.13 2.92 7.98
C ILE A 109 -14.97 4.10 7.02
N GLN A 110 -15.39 3.93 5.76
CA GLN A 110 -15.24 4.95 4.74
C GLN A 110 -16.06 6.21 5.05
N ASP A 111 -17.30 6.05 5.52
CA ASP A 111 -18.16 7.16 5.94
C ASP A 111 -17.55 7.91 7.11
N ARG A 112 -17.01 7.19 8.10
CA ARG A 112 -16.33 7.80 9.25
C ARG A 112 -15.07 8.56 8.86
N LEU A 113 -14.20 7.95 8.06
CA LEU A 113 -13.00 8.62 7.54
C LEU A 113 -13.37 9.87 6.75
N LYS A 114 -14.47 9.85 6.01
CA LYS A 114 -14.95 11.03 5.29
C LYS A 114 -15.35 12.15 6.25
N GLU A 115 -16.06 11.85 7.33
CA GLU A 115 -16.44 12.84 8.35
C GLU A 115 -15.19 13.42 9.04
N ASP A 116 -14.27 12.54 9.46
CA ASP A 116 -13.08 12.90 10.23
C ASP A 116 -12.04 13.68 9.42
N LEU A 117 -11.94 13.42 8.12
CA LEU A 117 -11.01 14.10 7.21
C LEU A 117 -11.58 15.39 6.62
N GLY A 118 -12.78 15.81 7.01
CA GLY A 118 -13.39 17.08 6.64
C GLY A 118 -14.21 17.05 5.35
N GLY A 119 -15.13 16.08 5.25
CA GLY A 119 -16.13 15.99 4.19
C GLY A 119 -16.97 17.24 3.95
#